data_AF-A0A144I7F8-F1
#
_entry.id   AF-A0A144I7F8-F1
#
_cell.length_a   1.000
_cell.length_b   1.000
_cell.length_c   1.000
_cell.angle_alpha   90.00
_cell.angle_beta   90.00
_cell.angle_gamma   90.00
#
_symmetry.space_group_name_H-M   'P 1'
#
loop_
_entity.id
_entity.type
_entity.pdbx_description
1 polymer ?
#
loop_
_entity_poly.entity_id
_entity_poly.type
_entity_poly.pdbx_seq_one_letter_code
_entity_poly.pdbx_strand_id
1 'polypeptide(L)'
;LADADYVGPTCQYCHMRGGHHNVQRFGTVYASMGMSMADRGASIWKEKRDRWASVCDDCHSPRFAKENLQAMDEAVKDAGLKYRETFQVAADLVKDGFADPMPKDLAPDWS
;
A
#
# COMPACT_ATOMS: atom_id res chain seq x y z
N LEU A 1 -13.63 -19.80 -9.71
CA LEU A 1 -12.65 -18.70 -9.96
C LEU A 1 -11.59 -19.05 -10.99
N ALA A 2 -11.27 -20.33 -11.24
CA ALA A 2 -10.34 -20.69 -12.31
C ALA A 2 -10.87 -20.26 -13.70
N ASP A 3 -12.17 -20.43 -13.93
CA ASP A 3 -12.83 -20.09 -15.21
C ASP A 3 -13.81 -18.91 -15.07
N ALA A 4 -13.52 -17.95 -14.18
CA ALA A 4 -14.40 -16.81 -13.98
C ALA A 4 -14.30 -15.81 -15.15
N ASP A 5 -15.44 -15.42 -15.73
CA ASP A 5 -15.57 -14.59 -16.93
C ASP A 5 -16.47 -13.35 -16.70
N TYR A 6 -16.45 -12.83 -15.48
CA TYR A 6 -17.27 -11.68 -15.08
C TYR A 6 -16.96 -10.42 -15.89
N VAL A 7 -17.98 -9.58 -16.15
CA VAL A 7 -17.82 -8.25 -16.79
C VAL A 7 -16.97 -7.30 -15.95
N GLY A 8 -16.98 -7.48 -14.62
CA GLY A 8 -16.14 -6.72 -13.69
C GLY A 8 -15.57 -7.61 -12.59
N PRO A 9 -14.36 -7.31 -12.07
CA PRO A 9 -13.71 -8.16 -11.08
C PRO A 9 -14.36 -8.04 -9.69
N THR A 10 -14.35 -9.13 -8.94
CA THR A 10 -14.70 -9.16 -7.51
C THR A 10 -13.44 -9.18 -6.64
N CYS A 11 -13.59 -9.03 -5.32
CA CYS A 11 -12.49 -9.20 -4.37
C CYS A 11 -11.76 -10.54 -4.59
N GLN A 12 -12.53 -11.62 -4.76
CA GLN A 12 -12.02 -12.97 -4.93
C GLN A 12 -11.40 -13.18 -6.31
N TYR A 13 -11.88 -12.48 -7.35
CA TYR A 13 -11.29 -12.56 -8.69
C TYR A 13 -9.81 -12.16 -8.69
N CYS A 14 -9.48 -11.07 -8.02
CA CYS A 14 -8.12 -10.55 -7.95
C CYS A 14 -7.29 -11.22 -6.85
N HIS A 15 -7.82 -11.33 -5.63
CA HIS A 15 -7.04 -11.78 -4.47
C HIS A 15 -7.03 -13.31 -4.26
N MET A 16 -8.00 -14.03 -4.82
CA MET A 16 -8.09 -15.50 -4.80
C MET A 16 -7.98 -16.07 -6.23
N ARG A 17 -7.13 -15.45 -7.05
CA ARG A 17 -6.94 -15.82 -8.46
C ARG A 17 -6.71 -17.32 -8.62
N GLY A 18 -7.42 -17.94 -9.58
CA GLY A 18 -7.37 -19.39 -9.79
C GLY A 18 -7.99 -20.23 -8.67
N GLY A 19 -8.71 -19.62 -7.71
CA GLY A 19 -9.26 -20.31 -6.53
C GLY A 19 -8.27 -20.50 -5.38
N HIS A 20 -7.14 -19.79 -5.39
CA HIS A 20 -6.12 -19.93 -4.35
C HIS A 20 -6.58 -19.34 -3.01
N HIS A 21 -6.40 -20.08 -1.91
CA HIS A 21 -6.89 -19.67 -0.58
C HIS A 21 -5.89 -18.85 0.26
N ASN A 22 -4.62 -18.76 -0.15
CA ASN A 22 -3.72 -17.72 0.37
C ASN A 22 -4.01 -16.39 -0.33
N VAL A 23 -4.87 -15.57 0.28
CA VAL A 23 -5.29 -14.26 -0.22
C VAL A 23 -4.15 -13.23 -0.31
N GLN A 24 -3.07 -13.43 0.44
CA GLN A 24 -1.93 -12.50 0.47
C GLN A 24 -0.93 -12.77 -0.66
N ARG A 25 -0.99 -13.93 -1.32
CA ARG A 25 0.00 -14.38 -2.32
C ARG A 25 0.23 -13.39 -3.46
N PHE A 26 -0.77 -12.59 -3.81
CA PHE A 26 -0.67 -11.57 -4.86
C PHE A 26 -0.07 -10.24 -4.39
N GLY A 27 0.00 -9.98 -3.08
CA GLY A 27 0.57 -8.73 -2.57
C GLY A 27 2.04 -8.53 -2.96
N THR A 28 2.40 -7.29 -3.32
CA THR A 28 3.80 -6.95 -3.66
C THR A 28 4.71 -7.10 -2.44
N VAL A 29 4.32 -6.48 -1.33
CA VAL A 29 5.07 -6.50 -0.06
C VAL A 29 4.11 -6.15 1.08
N TYR A 30 4.32 -6.74 2.26
CA TYR A 30 3.58 -6.34 3.45
C TYR A 30 4.12 -5.01 3.95
N ALA A 31 3.25 -4.01 4.05
CA ALA A 31 3.62 -2.62 4.32
C ALA A 31 2.92 -2.05 5.56
N SER A 32 2.67 -2.90 6.58
CA SER A 32 1.97 -2.53 7.81
C SER A 32 0.66 -1.77 7.55
N MET A 33 -0.26 -2.40 6.81
CA MET A 33 -1.53 -1.79 6.36
C MET A 33 -1.37 -0.49 5.55
N GLY A 34 -0.21 -0.26 4.93
CA GLY A 34 0.08 0.93 4.13
C GLY A 34 0.74 2.07 4.92
N MET A 35 0.94 1.93 6.24
CA MET A 35 1.67 2.91 7.05
C MET A 35 3.14 2.99 6.66
N SER A 36 3.74 1.86 6.26
CA SER A 36 5.10 1.85 5.74
C SER A 36 5.08 2.16 4.24
N MET A 37 5.89 3.14 3.83
CA MET A 37 6.00 3.51 2.42
C MET A 37 6.79 2.45 1.65
N ALA A 38 6.26 2.03 0.50
CA ALA A 38 6.96 1.19 -0.46
C ALA A 38 6.54 1.59 -1.88
N ASP A 39 7.52 1.98 -2.71
CA ASP A 39 7.32 2.14 -4.15
C ASP A 39 7.20 0.75 -4.78
N ARG A 40 5.98 0.35 -5.15
CA ARG A 40 5.70 -1.00 -5.68
C ARG A 40 5.98 -1.08 -7.18
N GLY A 41 6.27 0.04 -7.84
CA GLY A 41 6.68 0.15 -9.24
C GLY A 41 8.18 0.07 -9.44
N ALA A 42 8.97 0.18 -8.37
CA ALA A 42 10.41 0.03 -8.39
C ALA A 42 10.86 -1.31 -9.03
N SER A 43 12.03 -1.30 -9.67
CA SER A 43 12.57 -2.45 -10.44
C SER A 43 12.68 -3.74 -9.62
N ILE A 44 12.98 -3.62 -8.32
CA ILE A 44 13.04 -4.76 -7.37
C ILE A 44 11.71 -5.52 -7.25
N TRP A 45 10.58 -4.89 -7.59
CA TRP A 45 9.25 -5.48 -7.54
C TRP A 45 8.63 -5.74 -8.91
N LYS A 46 9.40 -5.60 -9.99
CA LYS A 46 8.92 -5.68 -11.37
C LYS A 46 8.08 -6.93 -11.64
N GLU A 47 8.56 -8.11 -11.22
CA GLU A 47 7.83 -9.36 -11.44
C GLU A 47 6.47 -9.39 -10.73
N LYS A 48 6.37 -8.81 -9.53
CA LYS A 48 5.11 -8.73 -8.79
C LYS A 48 4.18 -7.70 -9.39
N ARG A 49 4.71 -6.57 -9.89
CA ARG A 49 3.95 -5.58 -10.66
C ARG A 49 3.41 -6.17 -11.95
N ASP A 50 4.23 -6.92 -12.69
CA ASP A 50 3.80 -7.59 -13.92
C ASP A 50 2.73 -8.65 -13.63
N ARG A 51 2.82 -9.38 -12.51
CA ARG A 51 1.77 -10.29 -12.06
C ARG A 51 0.45 -9.56 -11.78
N TRP A 52 0.47 -8.38 -11.18
CA TRP A 52 -0.74 -7.56 -11.02
C TRP A 52 -1.30 -7.09 -12.35
N ALA A 53 -0.44 -6.60 -13.24
CA ALA A 53 -0.85 -6.20 -14.59
C ALA A 53 -1.54 -7.36 -15.33
N SER A 54 -1.03 -8.59 -15.21
CA SER A 54 -1.66 -9.76 -15.84
C SER A 54 -3.06 -10.10 -15.33
N VAL A 55 -3.46 -9.63 -14.14
CA VAL A 55 -4.85 -9.76 -13.65
C VAL A 55 -5.72 -8.69 -14.29
N CYS A 56 -5.20 -7.49 -14.47
CA CYS A 56 -5.91 -6.39 -15.14
C CYS A 56 -6.07 -6.64 -16.65
N ASP A 57 -5.14 -7.39 -17.25
CA ASP A 57 -5.12 -7.71 -18.68
C ASP A 57 -6.34 -8.52 -19.15
N ASP A 58 -7.09 -9.14 -18.24
CA ASP A 58 -8.35 -9.83 -18.57
C ASP A 58 -9.43 -8.87 -19.11
N CYS A 59 -9.34 -7.58 -18.76
CA CYS A 59 -10.37 -6.58 -19.09
C CYS A 59 -9.80 -5.26 -19.65
N HIS A 60 -8.49 -5.00 -19.51
CA HIS A 60 -7.84 -3.76 -19.92
C HIS A 60 -6.57 -4.02 -20.72
N SER A 61 -6.06 -2.97 -21.40
CA SER A 61 -4.73 -3.07 -22.00
C SER A 61 -3.64 -3.07 -20.92
N PRO A 62 -2.50 -3.78 -21.14
CA PRO A 62 -1.41 -3.81 -20.18
C PRO A 62 -0.83 -2.43 -19.85
N ARG A 63 -0.85 -1.51 -20.82
CA ARG A 63 -0.41 -0.13 -20.63
C ARG A 63 -1.30 0.61 -19.64
N PHE A 64 -2.61 0.56 -19.84
CA PHE A 64 -3.59 1.21 -18.97
C PHE A 64 -3.45 0.74 -17.52
N ALA A 65 -3.35 -0.58 -17.32
CA ALA A 65 -3.19 -1.16 -16.00
C ALA A 65 -1.90 -0.70 -15.30
N LYS A 66 -0.78 -0.72 -16.02
CA LYS A 66 0.53 -0.33 -15.47
C LYS A 66 0.60 1.16 -15.14
N GLU A 67 0.07 2.03 -16.00
CA GLU A 67 0.02 3.48 -15.74
C GLU A 67 -0.86 3.81 -14.53
N ASN A 68 -2.02 3.14 -14.39
CA ASN A 68 -2.89 3.34 -13.22
C ASN A 68 -2.24 2.84 -11.92
N LEU A 69 -1.54 1.70 -11.96
CA LEU A 69 -0.76 1.20 -10.81
C LEU A 69 0.45 2.09 -10.49
N GLN A 70 1.06 2.72 -11.48
CA GLN A 70 2.12 3.71 -11.27
C GLN A 70 1.58 4.97 -10.59
N ALA A 71 0.38 5.44 -10.97
CA ALA A 71 -0.25 6.56 -10.29
C ALA A 71 -0.51 6.27 -8.80
N MET A 72 -0.87 5.03 -8.45
CA MET A 72 -0.94 4.58 -7.05
C MET A 72 0.41 4.71 -6.34
N ASP A 73 1.53 4.32 -6.98
CA ASP A 73 2.86 4.42 -6.39
C ASP A 73 3.25 5.89 -6.10
N GLU A 74 2.99 6.80 -7.03
CA GLU A 74 3.24 8.23 -6.85
C GLU A 74 2.40 8.80 -5.72
N ALA A 75 1.10 8.50 -5.68
CA ALA A 75 0.21 8.96 -4.61
C ALA A 75 0.66 8.46 -3.21
N VAL A 76 1.17 7.23 -3.12
CA VAL A 76 1.73 6.68 -1.86
C VAL A 76 3.01 7.42 -1.44
N LYS A 77 3.88 7.77 -2.40
CA LYS A 77 5.09 8.55 -2.12
C LYS A 77 4.73 9.96 -1.63
N ASP A 78 3.77 10.61 -2.26
CA ASP A 78 3.25 11.93 -1.87
C ASP A 78 2.58 11.91 -0.50
N ALA A 79 1.80 10.86 -0.19
CA ALA A 79 1.24 10.67 1.14
C ALA A 79 2.34 10.52 2.20
N GLY A 80 3.39 9.75 1.90
CA GLY A 80 4.55 9.60 2.78
C GLY A 80 5.34 10.90 2.97
N LEU A 81 5.39 11.77 1.96
CA LEU A 81 5.99 13.11 2.08
C LEU A 81 5.23 13.97 3.09
N LYS A 82 3.90 14.06 2.94
CA LYS A 82 3.04 14.82 3.88
C LYS A 82 3.10 14.29 5.31
N TYR A 83 3.15 12.97 5.46
CA TYR A 83 3.29 12.36 6.78
C TYR A 83 4.64 12.71 7.43
N ARG A 84 5.74 12.72 6.66
CA ARG A 84 7.06 13.13 7.19
C ARG A 84 7.06 14.58 7.67
N GLU A 85 6.45 15.49 6.93
CA GLU A 85 6.28 16.89 7.35
C GLU A 85 5.47 16.99 8.65
N THR A 86 4.34 16.28 8.71
CA THR A 86 3.47 16.26 9.90
C THR A 86 4.19 15.68 11.12
N PHE A 87 4.90 14.57 10.92
CA PHE A 87 5.66 13.90 11.98
C PHE A 87 6.79 14.78 12.50
N GLN A 88 7.49 15.50 11.62
CA GLN A 88 8.57 16.41 12.02
C GLN A 88 8.07 17.49 12.98
N VAL A 89 6.93 18.12 12.67
CA VAL A 89 6.31 19.12 13.55
C VAL A 89 6.00 18.53 14.93
N ALA A 90 5.38 17.35 14.98
CA ALA A 90 5.06 16.69 16.26
C ALA A 90 6.32 16.27 17.03
N ALA A 91 7.34 15.75 16.34
CA ALA A 91 8.60 15.33 16.93
C ALA A 91 9.37 16.51 17.53
N ASP A 92 9.36 17.67 16.86
CA ASP A 92 10.01 18.89 17.34
C ASP A 92 9.31 19.43 18.60
N LEU A 93 7.97 19.39 18.68
CA LEU A 93 7.25 19.75 19.90
C LEU A 93 7.70 18.91 21.11
N VAL A 94 7.84 17.60 20.93
CA VAL A 94 8.30 16.71 21.99
C VAL A 94 9.76 16.97 22.33
N LYS A 95 10.62 17.12 21.32
CA LYS A 95 12.06 17.33 21.48
C LYS A 95 12.38 18.64 22.20
N ASP A 96 11.67 19.71 21.84
CA ASP A 96 11.88 21.05 22.40
C ASP A 96 11.16 21.24 23.75
N GLY A 97 10.39 20.24 24.19
CA GLY A 97 9.69 20.26 25.48
C GLY A 97 8.41 21.10 25.50
N PHE A 98 7.83 21.37 24.32
CA PHE A 98 6.60 22.14 24.14
C PHE A 98 5.35 21.28 23.87
N ALA A 99 5.48 19.96 23.79
CA ALA A 99 4.32 19.09 23.74
C ALA A 99 3.55 19.16 25.06
N ASP A 100 2.23 19.36 24.99
CA ASP A 100 1.38 19.55 26.16
C ASP A 100 0.16 18.60 26.11
N PRO A 101 0.09 17.58 26.98
CA PRO A 101 1.08 17.21 27.99
C PRO A 101 2.31 16.52 27.39
N MET A 102 3.45 16.54 28.10
CA MET A 102 4.60 15.71 27.76
C MET A 102 4.32 14.23 28.09
N PRO A 103 4.97 13.25 27.43
CA PRO A 103 4.72 11.83 27.67
C PRO A 103 4.84 11.37 29.14
N LYS A 104 5.75 11.97 29.92
CA LYS A 104 5.94 11.67 31.34
C LYS A 104 4.78 12.14 32.24
N ASP A 105 3.97 13.08 31.75
CA ASP A 105 2.87 13.71 32.47
C ASP A 105 1.51 13.10 32.06
N LEU A 106 1.51 12.17 31.11
CA LEU A 106 0.36 11.34 30.75
C LEU A 106 0.19 10.18 31.75
N ALA A 107 -0.99 9.55 31.74
CA ALA A 107 -1.14 8.22 32.31
C ALA A 107 -0.17 7.25 31.61
N PRO A 108 0.38 6.24 32.32
CA PRO A 108 1.24 5.24 31.71
C PRO A 108 0.54 4.56 30.54
N ASP A 109 1.32 4.17 29.54
CA ASP A 109 0.79 3.42 28.41
C ASP A 109 0.43 1.98 28.83
N TRP A 110 0.22 1.10 27.87
CA TRP A 110 -0.19 -0.27 28.15
C TRP A 110 0.95 -1.14 28.74
N SER A 111 2.19 -0.63 28.78
CA SER A 111 3.39 -1.32 29.31
C SER A 111 3.78 -0.85 30.71
#